data_AF-A0A3D4EUW9-F1
#
_entry.id   AF-A0A3D4EUW9-F1
#
_cell.length_a   1.000
_cell.length_b   1.000
_cell.length_c   1.000
_cell.angle_alpha   90.00
_cell.angle_beta   90.00
_cell.angle_gamma   90.00
#
_symmetry.space_group_name_H-M   'P 1'
#
loop_
_entity.id
_entity.type
_entity.pdbx_description
1 polymer ?
#
loop_
_entity_poly.entity_id
_entity_poly.type
_entity_poly.pdbx_seq_one_letter_code
_entity_poly.pdbx_strand_id
1 'polypeptide(L)' 'MISELWAFALIMLIGQFSPGPDMLLLTRTSLAEGLRSGWMMVLGISTGLTLHATLAIGGIAV' A
#
# COMPACT_ATOMS: atom_id res chain seq x y z
N MET A 1 -9.60 0.81 -21.64
CA MET A 1 -8.46 1.46 -20.96
C MET A 1 -8.78 1.96 -19.54
N ILE A 2 -9.78 2.83 -19.33
CA ILE A 2 -10.09 3.35 -17.98
C ILE A 2 -10.65 2.27 -17.03
N SER A 3 -11.42 1.32 -17.57
CA SER A 3 -11.97 0.17 -16.83
C SER A 3 -10.89 -0.74 -16.26
N GLU A 4 -9.81 -0.96 -17.00
CA GLU A 4 -8.66 -1.78 -16.62
C GLU A 4 -7.87 -1.10 -15.51
N LEU A 5 -7.74 0.23 -15.56
CA LEU A 5 -7.11 1.00 -14.49
C LEU A 5 -7.93 0.94 -13.18
N TRP A 6 -9.27 1.00 -13.28
CA TRP A 6 -10.14 0.80 -12.12
C TRP A 6 -10.04 -0.62 -11.56
N ALA A 7 -10.01 -1.63 -12.42
CA ALA A 7 -9.83 -3.02 -12.00
C ALA A 7 -8.47 -3.21 -11.30
N PHE A 8 -7.39 -2.63 -11.85
CA PHE A 8 -6.07 -2.64 -11.24
C PHE A 8 -6.07 -1.98 -9.86
N ALA A 9 -6.61 -0.77 -9.74
CA ALA A 9 -6.71 -0.06 -8.46
C ALA A 9 -7.51 -0.87 -7.43
N LEU A 10 -8.61 -1.52 -7.86
CA LEU A 10 -9.42 -2.36 -6.98
C LEU A 10 -8.64 -3.60 -6.51
N ILE A 11 -7.92 -4.28 -7.40
CA ILE A 11 -7.10 -5.44 -7.06
C ILE A 11 -6.00 -5.04 -6.06
N MET A 12 -5.32 -3.93 -6.30
CA MET A 12 -4.30 -3.39 -5.39
C MET A 12 -4.88 -3.11 -4.01
N LEU A 13 -6.05 -2.48 -3.95
CA LEU A 13 -6.72 -2.12 -2.71
C LEU A 13 -7.19 -3.37 -1.92
N ILE A 14 -7.74 -4.36 -2.60
CA ILE A 14 -8.11 -5.65 -1.99
C ILE A 14 -6.87 -6.41 -1.53
N GLY A 15 -5.81 -6.43 -2.34
CA GLY A 15 -4.54 -7.07 -1.99
C GLY A 15 -3.93 -6.48 -0.71
N GLN A 16 -4.08 -5.18 -0.51
CA GLN A 16 -3.60 -4.47 0.66
C GLN A 16 -4.33 -4.83 1.97
N PHE A 17 -5.57 -5.33 1.88
CA PHE A 17 -6.31 -5.84 3.03
C PHE A 17 -5.93 -7.27 3.43
N SER A 18 -5.17 -7.98 2.59
CA SER A 18 -4.62 -9.28 2.96
C SER A 18 -3.57 -9.10 4.07
N PRO A 19 -3.57 -9.92 5.14
CA PRO A 19 -2.57 -9.82 6.20
C PRO A 19 -1.18 -10.20 5.68
N GLY A 20 -0.46 -9.21 5.16
CA GLY A 20 0.90 -9.29 4.65
C GLY A 20 1.97 -8.82 5.65
N PRO A 21 3.25 -8.85 5.25
CA PRO A 21 4.38 -8.38 6.07
C PRO A 21 4.25 -6.93 6.54
N ASP A 22 3.67 -6.07 5.70
CA ASP A 22 3.41 -4.65 5.97
C ASP A 22 2.31 -4.44 7.02
N MET A 23 1.22 -5.20 7.00
CA MET A 23 0.18 -5.14 8.02
C MET A 23 0.68 -5.68 9.36
N LEU A 24 1.56 -6.69 9.35
CA LEU A 24 2.26 -7.17 10.55
C LEU A 24 3.18 -6.09 11.12
N LEU A 25 3.98 -5.44 10.27
CA LEU A 25 4.83 -4.31 10.68
C LEU A 25 3.96 -3.17 11.23
N LEU A 26 2.89 -2.79 10.54
CA LEU A 26 1.93 -1.77 10.99
C LEU A 26 1.35 -2.05 12.36
N THR A 27 0.88 -3.27 12.56
CA THR A 27 0.31 -3.70 13.83
C THR A 27 1.38 -3.65 14.91
N ARG A 28 2.58 -4.18 14.65
CA ARG A 28 3.72 -4.14 15.58
C ARG A 28 4.09 -2.72 15.96
N THR A 29 4.31 -1.83 14.99
CA THR A 29 4.71 -0.44 15.24
C THR A 29 3.61 0.34 15.95
N SER A 30 2.35 0.13 15.58
CA SER A 30 1.21 0.78 16.25
C SER A 30 1.08 0.36 17.71
N LEU A 31 1.34 -0.93 18.02
CA LEU A 31 1.29 -1.46 19.38
C LEU A 31 2.52 -1.09 20.21
N ALA A 32 3.71 -1.07 19.60
CA ALA A 32 4.98 -0.85 20.31
C ALA A 32 5.33 0.65 20.47
N GLU A 33 5.05 1.46 19.46
CA GLU A 33 5.46 2.88 19.38
C GLU A 33 4.26 3.84 19.38
N GLY A 34 3.04 3.30 19.42
CA GLY A 34 1.79 4.04 19.48
C GLY A 34 1.17 4.38 18.13
N LEU A 35 -0.11 4.75 18.16
CA LEU A 35 -0.93 4.98 16.96
C LEU A 35 -0.36 6.06 16.04
N ARG A 36 0.32 7.09 16.59
CA ARG A 36 0.94 8.14 15.77
C ARG A 36 2.06 7.58 14.87
N SER A 37 2.90 6.68 15.40
CA SER A 37 3.92 5.99 14.60
C SER A 37 3.27 5.09 13.55
N GLY A 38 2.19 4.39 13.93
CA GLY A 38 1.34 3.65 13.01
C GLY A 38 0.84 4.48 11.82
N TRP A 39 0.24 5.64 12.07
CA TRP A 39 -0.22 6.54 11.00
C TRP A 39 0.91 7.04 10.09
N MET A 40 2.06 7.41 10.66
CA MET A 40 3.23 7.78 9.86
C MET A 40 3.68 6.63 8.95
N MET A 41 3.62 5.39 9.43
CA MET A 41 3.97 4.24 8.62
C MET A 41 2.94 3.94 7.53
N VAL A 42 1.64 4.06 7.82
CA VAL A 42 0.58 3.96 6.80
C VAL A 42 0.81 4.96 5.67
N LEU A 43 1.16 6.21 6.01
CA LEU A 43 1.46 7.24 5.01
C LEU A 43 2.68 6.87 4.16
N GLY A 44 3.72 6.29 4.75
CA GLY A 44 4.88 5.81 4.03
C GLY A 44 4.53 4.67 3.06
N ILE A 45 3.80 3.66 3.55
CA ILE A 45 3.35 2.50 2.76
C ILE A 45 2.49 2.98 1.59
N SER A 46 1.46 3.80 1.85
CA SER A 46 0.54 4.27 0.81
C SER A 46 1.23 5.12 -0.26
N THR A 47 2.19 5.96 0.14
CA THR A 47 3.01 6.75 -0.79
C THR A 47 3.86 5.85 -1.67
N GLY A 48 4.56 4.89 -1.06
CA GLY A 48 5.40 3.93 -1.78
C GLY A 48 4.62 3.10 -2.80
N LEU A 49 3.47 2.57 -2.39
CA LEU A 49 2.56 1.83 -3.28
C LEU A 49 2.02 2.68 -4.42
N THR A 50 1.64 3.93 -4.15
CA THR A 50 1.14 4.84 -5.19
C THR A 50 2.22 5.15 -6.23
N LEU A 51 3.45 5.40 -5.77
CA LEU A 51 4.60 5.62 -6.65
C LEU A 51 4.90 4.36 -7.48
N HIS A 52 5.00 3.20 -6.83
CA HIS A 52 5.24 1.93 -7.52
C HIS A 52 4.14 1.62 -8.55
N ALA A 53 2.86 1.77 -8.18
CA ALA A 53 1.73 1.59 -9.09
C ALA A 53 1.81 2.52 -10.31
N THR A 54 2.17 3.78 -10.09
CA THR A 54 2.35 4.76 -11.18
C THR A 54 3.47 4.33 -12.13
N LEU A 55 4.59 3.85 -11.58
CA LEU A 55 5.71 3.33 -12.38
C LEU A 55 5.35 2.04 -13.12
N ALA A 56 4.55 1.16 -12.52
CA ALA A 56 4.10 -0.09 -13.13
C ALA A 56 3.15 0.19 -14.31
N ILE A 57 2.19 1.12 -14.14
CA ILE A 57 1.33 1.58 -15.23
C ILE A 57 2.16 2.23 -16.35
N GLY A 58 3.24 2.94 -16.01
CA GLY A 58 4.20 3.50 -16.96
C GLY A 58 5.14 2.49 -17.63
N GLY A 59 5.10 1.21 -17.24
CA GLY A 59 5.97 0.15 -17.79
C GLY A 59 7.42 0.18 -17.29
N ILE A 60 7.70 0.91 -16.22
CA ILE A 60 9.05 1.08 -15.64
C ILE A 60 9.29 0.07 -14.50
N ALA A 61 8.24 -0.29 -13.77
CA ALA A 61 8.28 -1.24 -12.66
C ALA A 61 7.51 -2.52 -12.98
N VAL A 62 7.89 -3.62 -12.33
CA VAL A 62 7.24 -4.93 -12.37
C VAL A 62 6.43 -5.14 -11.11
#